data_AF-A0A3L7ZWM4-F1
#
_entry.id   AF-A0A3L7ZWM4-F1
#
_cell.length_a   1.000
_cell.length_b   1.000
_cell.length_c   1.000
_cell.angle_alpha   90.00
_cell.angle_beta   90.00
_cell.angle_gamma   90.00
#
_symmetry.space_group_name_H-M   'P 1'
#
loop_
_entity.id
_entity.type
_entity.pdbx_description
1 polymer ?
#
loop_
_entity_poly.entity_id
_entity_poly.type
_entity_poly.pdbx_seq_one_letter_code
_entity_poly.pdbx_strand_id
1 'polypeptide(L)'
;MTQFNKMQEVKHRLYAMRNGAVADYMRRMGAPYKIIFGVNLPHLSEIASETVPSQELARQLWANSSTRESMLLAPMIFPREEMDINTAREWANAVPTAEVADVLCIKLLKHLPFARMLADELIVSDTDMNRYTALRLMFNLLPEGKAEIKAYATAELNRDAELTRYISHALIEEIDFLSNEL
;
A
#
# COMPACT_ATOMS: atom_id res chain seq x y z
N MET A 1 1.91 -34.03 -15.64
CA MET A 1 1.74 -33.11 -14.48
C MET A 1 1.17 -31.82 -15.01
N THR A 2 -0.01 -31.40 -14.55
CA THR A 2 -0.62 -30.13 -14.96
C THR A 2 0.25 -29.01 -14.41
N GLN A 3 0.96 -28.29 -15.26
CA GLN A 3 1.73 -27.13 -14.82
C GLN A 3 0.73 -26.05 -14.41
N PHE A 4 0.70 -25.71 -13.12
CA PHE A 4 -0.13 -24.62 -12.65
C PHE A 4 0.32 -23.32 -13.30
N ASN A 5 -0.62 -22.47 -13.72
CA ASN A 5 -0.26 -21.11 -14.09
C ASN A 5 0.15 -20.33 -12.83
N LYS A 6 0.95 -19.26 -12.97
CA LYS A 6 1.52 -18.52 -11.84
C LYS A 6 0.47 -18.05 -10.82
N MET A 7 -0.73 -17.68 -11.29
CA MET A 7 -1.86 -17.29 -10.43
C MET A 7 -2.38 -18.47 -9.59
N GLN A 8 -2.44 -19.68 -10.15
CA GLN A 8 -2.83 -20.88 -9.42
C GLN A 8 -1.80 -21.23 -8.34
N GLU A 9 -0.50 -21.07 -8.61
CA GLU A 9 0.56 -21.29 -7.62
C GLU A 9 0.45 -20.33 -6.43
N VAL A 10 0.26 -19.04 -6.71
CA VAL A 10 0.00 -18.03 -5.67
C VAL A 10 -1.23 -18.39 -4.86
N LYS A 11 -2.35 -18.72 -5.51
CA LYS A 11 -3.57 -19.14 -4.80
C LYS A 11 -3.34 -20.36 -3.94
N HIS A 12 -2.63 -21.38 -4.43
CA HIS A 12 -2.33 -22.58 -3.67
C HIS A 12 -1.55 -22.26 -2.38
N ARG A 13 -0.55 -21.37 -2.45
CA ARG A 13 0.19 -20.91 -1.26
C ARG A 13 -0.69 -20.11 -0.30
N LEU A 14 -1.52 -19.20 -0.80
CA LEU A 14 -2.50 -18.48 0.02
C LEU A 14 -3.45 -19.43 0.76
N TYR A 15 -3.89 -20.51 0.10
CA TYR A 15 -4.71 -21.54 0.73
C TYR A 15 -3.96 -22.32 1.81
N ALA A 16 -2.68 -22.64 1.59
CA ALA A 16 -1.85 -23.35 2.55
C ALA A 16 -1.60 -22.53 3.83
N MET A 17 -1.45 -21.20 3.69
CA MET A 17 -1.15 -20.28 4.80
C MET A 17 -2.39 -19.60 5.40
N ARG A 18 -3.60 -19.99 4.99
CA ARG A 18 -4.84 -19.31 5.40
C ARG A 18 -5.10 -19.39 6.89
N ASN A 19 -5.72 -18.35 7.43
CA ASN A 19 -6.21 -18.32 8.80
C ASN A 19 -7.68 -17.90 8.83
N GLY A 20 -8.56 -18.88 8.98
CA GLY A 20 -10.01 -18.66 8.99
C GLY A 20 -10.48 -17.76 10.13
N ALA A 21 -9.87 -17.85 11.32
CA ALA A 21 -10.24 -17.01 12.45
C ALA A 21 -9.92 -15.53 12.19
N VAL A 22 -8.75 -15.23 11.61
CA VAL A 22 -8.38 -13.87 11.18
C VAL A 22 -9.33 -13.37 10.10
N ALA A 23 -9.63 -14.21 9.10
CA ALA A 23 -10.55 -13.85 8.03
C ALA A 23 -11.95 -13.51 8.55
N ASP A 24 -12.49 -14.31 9.47
CA ASP A 24 -13.81 -14.08 10.07
C ASP A 24 -13.83 -12.84 10.96
N TYR A 25 -12.75 -12.59 11.71
CA TYR A 25 -12.60 -11.37 12.48
C TYR A 25 -12.60 -10.12 11.58
N MET A 26 -11.82 -10.13 10.49
CA MET A 26 -11.78 -9.02 9.53
C MET A 26 -13.15 -8.78 8.89
N ARG A 27 -13.90 -9.83 8.56
CA ARG A 27 -15.29 -9.69 8.06
C ARG A 27 -16.20 -9.01 9.08
N ARG A 28 -16.12 -9.41 10.36
CA ARG A 28 -16.93 -8.80 11.44
C ARG A 28 -16.59 -7.33 11.65
N MET A 29 -15.34 -6.94 11.41
CA MET A 29 -14.88 -5.55 11.46
C MET A 29 -15.21 -4.74 10.19
N GLY A 30 -15.93 -5.32 9.23
CA GLY A 30 -16.41 -4.60 8.04
C GLY A 30 -15.39 -4.50 6.89
N ALA A 31 -14.42 -5.42 6.80
CA ALA A 31 -13.48 -5.44 5.69
C ALA A 31 -14.21 -5.50 4.33
N PRO A 32 -13.83 -4.68 3.32
CA PRO A 32 -14.61 -4.49 2.09
C PRO A 32 -14.42 -5.61 1.05
N TYR A 33 -13.80 -6.73 1.42
CA TYR A 33 -13.42 -7.80 0.50
C TYR A 33 -14.42 -8.96 0.51
N LYS A 34 -14.70 -9.51 -0.67
CA LYS A 34 -15.51 -10.74 -0.80
C LYS A 34 -14.74 -11.96 -0.32
N ILE A 35 -13.43 -11.99 -0.60
CA ILE A 35 -12.52 -13.09 -0.24
C ILE A 35 -11.42 -12.55 0.67
N ILE A 36 -11.26 -13.22 1.81
CA ILE A 36 -10.18 -12.98 2.77
C ILE A 36 -9.65 -14.35 3.17
N PHE A 37 -8.36 -14.60 2.90
CA PHE A 37 -7.67 -15.81 3.32
C PHE A 37 -7.18 -15.70 4.77
N GLY A 38 -6.99 -14.48 5.28
CA GLY A 38 -6.50 -14.22 6.64
C GLY A 38 -4.99 -14.41 6.75
N VAL A 39 -4.27 -14.34 5.63
CA VAL A 39 -2.80 -14.44 5.63
C VAL A 39 -2.22 -13.13 6.14
N ASN A 40 -1.28 -13.22 7.07
CA ASN A 40 -0.60 -12.07 7.66
C ASN A 40 0.49 -11.53 6.71
N LEU A 41 0.96 -10.30 6.96
CA LEU A 41 1.96 -9.65 6.11
C LEU A 41 3.32 -10.39 6.05
N PRO A 42 3.84 -11.00 7.13
CA PRO A 42 5.05 -11.83 7.06
C PRO A 42 4.93 -12.99 6.08
N HIS A 43 3.87 -13.80 6.16
CA HIS A 43 3.64 -14.91 5.24
C HIS A 43 3.37 -14.44 3.80
N LEU A 44 2.68 -13.30 3.61
CA LEU A 44 2.56 -12.70 2.28
C LEU A 44 3.93 -12.27 1.72
N SER A 45 4.81 -11.74 2.56
CA SER A 45 6.17 -11.38 2.15
C SER A 45 7.01 -12.62 1.79
N GLU A 46 6.83 -13.74 2.50
CA GLU A 46 7.43 -15.04 2.18
C GLU A 46 6.96 -15.53 0.79
N ILE A 47 5.64 -15.56 0.57
CA ILE A 47 5.06 -15.90 -0.75
C ILE A 47 5.63 -15.00 -1.85
N ALA A 48 5.72 -13.69 -1.61
CA ALA A 48 6.27 -12.74 -2.57
C ALA A 48 7.74 -13.03 -2.89
N SER A 49 8.56 -13.34 -1.87
CA SER A 49 9.99 -13.62 -2.04
C SER A 49 10.27 -14.86 -2.88
N GLU A 50 9.37 -15.84 -2.84
CA GLU A 50 9.42 -17.06 -3.65
C GLU A 50 8.67 -16.91 -4.99
N THR A 51 8.13 -15.73 -5.30
CA THR A 51 7.47 -15.44 -6.57
C THR A 51 8.41 -14.66 -7.45
N VAL A 52 8.70 -15.14 -8.66
CA VAL A 52 9.45 -14.36 -9.64
C VAL A 52 8.64 -13.09 -9.97
N PRO A 53 9.20 -11.87 -9.79
CA PRO A 53 8.51 -10.63 -10.12
C PRO A 53 7.95 -10.65 -11.54
N SER A 54 6.74 -10.13 -11.70
CA SER A 54 6.04 -10.17 -12.98
C SER A 54 4.93 -9.13 -13.03
N GLN A 55 5.05 -8.17 -13.94
CA GLN A 55 4.02 -7.13 -14.16
C GLN A 55 2.66 -7.76 -14.48
N GLU A 56 2.63 -8.77 -15.35
CA GLU A 56 1.39 -9.46 -15.72
C GLU A 56 0.69 -10.08 -14.50
N LEU A 57 1.42 -10.84 -13.68
CA LEU A 57 0.85 -11.46 -12.48
C LEU A 57 0.41 -10.40 -11.46
N ALA A 58 1.22 -9.37 -11.24
CA ALA A 58 0.92 -8.29 -10.33
C ALA A 58 -0.36 -7.52 -10.75
N ARG A 59 -0.52 -7.24 -12.04
CA ARG A 59 -1.74 -6.63 -12.61
C ARG A 59 -2.95 -7.54 -12.46
N GLN A 60 -2.81 -8.85 -12.68
CA GLN A 60 -3.91 -9.80 -12.44
C GLN A 60 -4.33 -9.86 -10.96
N LEU A 61 -3.37 -9.78 -10.04
CA LEU A 61 -3.65 -9.73 -8.60
C LEU A 61 -4.34 -8.40 -8.22
N TRP A 62 -3.85 -7.28 -8.73
CA TRP A 62 -4.45 -5.96 -8.51
C TRP A 62 -5.87 -5.87 -9.07
N ALA A 63 -6.11 -6.45 -10.25
CA ALA A 63 -7.44 -6.55 -10.85
C ALA A 63 -8.39 -7.45 -10.04
N ASN A 64 -7.86 -8.39 -9.24
CA ASN A 64 -8.64 -9.19 -8.30
C ASN A 64 -8.91 -8.45 -6.98
N SER A 65 -9.40 -7.21 -7.07
CA SER A 65 -9.64 -6.31 -5.93
C SER A 65 -10.66 -6.82 -4.92
N SER A 66 -11.46 -7.82 -5.28
CA SER A 66 -12.38 -8.50 -4.37
C SER A 66 -11.68 -9.39 -3.32
N THR A 67 -10.38 -9.65 -3.49
CA THR A 67 -9.56 -10.50 -2.61
C THR A 67 -8.49 -9.67 -1.90
N ARG A 68 -8.53 -9.61 -0.57
CA ARG A 68 -7.58 -8.83 0.24
C ARG A 68 -6.13 -9.18 -0.10
N GLU A 69 -5.77 -10.46 0.02
CA GLU A 69 -4.39 -10.91 -0.17
C GLU A 69 -3.88 -10.66 -1.60
N SER A 70 -4.76 -10.61 -2.60
CA SER A 70 -4.35 -10.23 -3.96
C SER A 70 -3.90 -8.77 -4.03
N MET A 71 -4.67 -7.85 -3.42
CA MET A 71 -4.30 -6.43 -3.38
C MET A 71 -3.00 -6.18 -2.60
N LEU A 72 -2.76 -6.94 -1.53
CA LEU A 72 -1.53 -6.79 -0.74
C LEU A 72 -0.31 -7.41 -1.43
N LEU A 73 -0.48 -8.53 -2.13
CA LEU A 73 0.63 -9.23 -2.79
C LEU A 73 1.06 -8.54 -4.09
N ALA A 74 0.13 -7.96 -4.84
CA ALA A 74 0.39 -7.27 -6.10
C ALA A 74 1.58 -6.27 -6.04
N PRO A 75 1.63 -5.30 -5.11
CA PRO A 75 2.76 -4.38 -4.99
C PRO A 75 4.06 -5.04 -4.50
N MET A 76 4.01 -6.22 -3.89
CA MET A 76 5.20 -6.94 -3.45
C MET A 76 5.94 -7.62 -4.61
N ILE A 77 5.25 -7.94 -5.71
CA ILE A 77 5.79 -8.72 -6.83
C ILE A 77 5.82 -7.95 -8.16
N PHE A 78 5.39 -6.68 -8.16
CA PHE A 78 5.47 -5.83 -9.36
C PHE A 78 6.93 -5.40 -9.59
N PRO A 79 7.52 -5.63 -10.78
CA PRO A 79 8.88 -5.18 -11.09
C PRO A 79 8.98 -3.66 -11.12
N ARG A 80 9.84 -3.07 -10.29
CA ARG A 80 9.89 -1.61 -10.05
C ARG A 80 10.26 -0.84 -11.30
N GLU A 81 11.17 -1.40 -12.08
CA GLU A 81 11.66 -0.90 -13.36
C GLU A 81 10.59 -0.85 -14.45
N GLU A 82 9.51 -1.63 -14.29
CA GLU A 82 8.37 -1.64 -15.22
C GLU A 82 7.22 -0.75 -14.74
N MET A 83 7.34 -0.11 -13.56
CA MET A 83 6.28 0.75 -13.03
C MET A 83 6.43 2.17 -13.56
N ASP A 84 5.59 2.52 -14.53
CA ASP A 84 5.47 3.89 -15.02
C ASP A 84 4.57 4.75 -14.12
N ILE A 85 4.67 6.07 -14.28
CA ILE A 85 3.91 7.03 -13.47
C ILE A 85 2.39 6.93 -13.68
N ASN A 86 1.92 6.60 -14.89
CA ASN A 86 0.48 6.51 -15.16
C ASN A 86 -0.12 5.29 -14.46
N THR A 87 0.55 4.14 -14.54
CA THR A 87 0.15 2.93 -13.81
C THR A 87 0.20 3.18 -12.29
N ALA A 88 1.22 3.87 -11.79
CA ALA A 88 1.31 4.21 -10.36
C ALA A 88 0.15 5.13 -9.90
N ARG A 89 -0.24 6.11 -10.72
CA ARG A 89 -1.42 6.96 -10.46
C ARG A 89 -2.70 6.15 -10.49
N GLU A 90 -2.87 5.26 -11.47
CA GLU A 90 -4.04 4.37 -11.56
C GLU A 90 -4.18 3.53 -10.29
N TRP A 91 -3.07 2.97 -9.81
CA TRP A 91 -3.06 2.16 -8.59
C TRP A 91 -3.36 3.00 -7.35
N ALA A 92 -2.72 4.16 -7.19
CA ALA A 92 -2.99 5.04 -6.06
C ALA A 92 -4.47 5.47 -5.99
N ASN A 93 -5.09 5.81 -7.12
CA ASN A 93 -6.50 6.19 -7.18
C ASN A 93 -7.47 5.02 -6.95
N ALA A 94 -7.02 3.77 -7.12
CA ALA A 94 -7.84 2.57 -6.97
C ALA A 94 -7.67 1.91 -5.59
N VAL A 95 -6.92 2.51 -4.66
CA VAL A 95 -6.70 1.95 -3.32
C VAL A 95 -8.03 1.87 -2.54
N PRO A 96 -8.46 0.68 -2.08
CA PRO A 96 -9.73 0.53 -1.37
C PRO A 96 -9.62 0.76 0.14
N THR A 97 -8.42 0.67 0.73
CA THR A 97 -8.21 0.69 2.19
C THR A 97 -6.85 1.26 2.53
N ALA A 98 -6.72 1.83 3.74
CA ALA A 98 -5.44 2.29 4.29
C ALA A 98 -4.38 1.17 4.32
N GLU A 99 -4.77 -0.08 4.58
CA GLU A 99 -3.86 -1.23 4.55
C GLU A 99 -3.23 -1.43 3.17
N VAL A 100 -4.02 -1.30 2.10
CA VAL A 100 -3.50 -1.40 0.73
C VAL A 100 -2.62 -0.20 0.39
N ALA A 101 -2.98 1.02 0.81
CA ALA A 101 -2.11 2.20 0.68
C ALA A 101 -0.75 1.95 1.36
N ASP A 102 -0.76 1.51 2.61
CA ASP A 102 0.45 1.26 3.39
C ASP A 102 1.38 0.26 2.70
N VAL A 103 0.82 -0.86 2.24
CA VAL A 103 1.59 -1.89 1.52
C VAL A 103 2.08 -1.38 0.16
N LEU A 104 1.23 -0.69 -0.60
CA LEU A 104 1.58 -0.09 -1.89
C LEU A 104 2.76 0.89 -1.76
N CYS A 105 2.68 1.79 -0.79
CA CYS A 105 3.72 2.79 -0.52
C CYS A 105 5.05 2.14 -0.11
N ILE A 106 5.02 1.25 0.89
CA ILE A 106 6.25 0.71 1.47
C ILE A 106 6.93 -0.33 0.57
N LYS A 107 6.16 -1.11 -0.20
CA LYS A 107 6.72 -2.21 -1.01
C LYS A 107 7.10 -1.77 -2.42
N LEU A 108 6.40 -0.77 -2.98
CA LEU A 108 6.56 -0.37 -4.36
C LEU A 108 6.85 1.12 -4.53
N LEU A 109 5.90 2.00 -4.19
CA LEU A 109 5.97 3.40 -4.62
C LEU A 109 7.19 4.15 -4.09
N LYS A 110 7.62 3.93 -2.85
CA LYS A 110 8.77 4.63 -2.27
C LYS A 110 10.09 4.40 -3.02
N HIS A 111 10.16 3.33 -3.82
CA HIS A 111 11.36 2.95 -4.56
C HIS A 111 11.40 3.53 -5.97
N LEU A 112 10.36 4.25 -6.39
CA LEU A 112 10.24 4.79 -7.74
C LEU A 112 10.87 6.18 -7.81
N PRO A 113 11.52 6.54 -8.93
CA PRO A 113 12.21 7.84 -9.07
C PRO A 113 11.25 9.03 -9.00
N PHE A 114 9.96 8.80 -9.27
CA PHE A 114 8.90 9.81 -9.23
C PHE A 114 8.03 9.75 -7.96
N ALA A 115 8.45 9.00 -6.93
CA ALA A 115 7.67 8.81 -5.71
C ALA A 115 7.22 10.14 -5.06
N ARG A 116 8.15 11.09 -4.96
CA ARG A 116 7.85 12.41 -4.39
C ARG A 116 6.83 13.18 -5.21
N MET A 117 7.00 13.23 -6.53
CA MET A 117 6.06 13.88 -7.45
C MET A 117 4.65 13.29 -7.32
N LEU A 118 4.54 11.96 -7.27
CA LEU A 118 3.25 11.29 -7.08
C LEU A 118 2.60 11.67 -5.73
N ALA A 119 3.39 11.74 -4.65
CA ALA A 119 2.87 12.15 -3.35
C ALA A 119 2.36 13.61 -3.35
N ASP A 120 3.09 14.52 -3.99
CA ASP A 120 2.69 15.92 -4.13
C ASP A 120 1.42 16.08 -5.00
N GLU A 121 1.19 15.22 -5.99
CA GLU A 121 -0.07 15.17 -6.75
C GLU A 121 -1.25 14.65 -5.91
N LEU A 122 -1.02 13.60 -5.13
CA LEU A 122 -2.07 12.94 -4.35
C LEU A 122 -2.52 13.76 -3.13
N ILE A 123 -1.63 14.56 -2.51
CA ILE A 123 -1.96 15.32 -1.29
C ILE A 123 -2.98 16.45 -1.54
N VAL A 124 -3.07 16.95 -2.77
CA VAL A 124 -4.05 17.97 -3.16
C VAL A 124 -5.37 17.39 -3.68
N SER A 125 -5.54 16.06 -3.65
CA SER A 125 -6.75 15.39 -4.12
C SER A 125 -7.95 15.62 -3.19
N ASP A 126 -9.15 15.60 -3.78
CA ASP A 126 -10.41 15.71 -3.03
C ASP A 126 -10.74 14.45 -2.22
N THR A 127 -10.12 13.30 -2.52
CA THR A 127 -10.39 12.05 -1.80
C THR A 127 -9.45 11.87 -0.62
N ASP A 128 -10.03 11.55 0.55
CA ASP A 128 -9.27 11.29 1.77
C ASP A 128 -8.27 10.13 1.59
N MET A 129 -8.61 9.12 0.80
CA MET A 129 -7.73 7.97 0.54
C MET A 129 -6.50 8.35 -0.27
N ASN A 130 -6.61 9.25 -1.25
CA ASN A 130 -5.45 9.75 -1.98
C ASN A 130 -4.56 10.58 -1.07
N ARG A 131 -5.14 11.46 -0.24
CA ARG A 131 -4.36 12.26 0.72
C ARG A 131 -3.68 11.40 1.77
N TYR A 132 -4.36 10.35 2.27
CA TYR A 132 -3.75 9.33 3.13
C TYR A 132 -2.57 8.64 2.44
N THR A 133 -2.76 8.20 1.20
CA THR A 133 -1.71 7.55 0.39
C THR A 133 -0.51 8.47 0.17
N ALA A 134 -0.75 9.76 -0.09
CA ALA A 134 0.29 10.79 -0.17
C ALA A 134 1.08 10.91 1.14
N LEU A 135 0.42 11.12 2.28
CA LEU A 135 1.09 11.26 3.57
C LEU A 135 1.87 9.99 3.93
N ARG A 136 1.32 8.81 3.64
CA ARG A 136 2.02 7.54 3.83
C ARG A 136 3.26 7.42 2.97
N LEU A 137 3.17 7.80 1.70
CA LEU A 137 4.33 7.80 0.81
C LEU A 137 5.38 8.81 1.28
N MET A 138 4.98 10.01 1.69
CA MET A 138 5.88 11.03 2.26
C MET A 138 6.58 10.52 3.52
N PHE A 139 5.86 9.83 4.41
CA PHE A 139 6.45 9.19 5.59
C PHE A 139 7.59 8.23 5.19
N ASN A 140 7.38 7.43 4.13
CA ASN A 140 8.38 6.49 3.64
C ASN A 140 9.57 7.14 2.91
N LEU A 141 9.50 8.44 2.62
CA LEU A 141 10.51 9.25 1.93
C LEU A 141 11.25 10.20 2.88
N LEU A 142 11.02 10.12 4.19
CA LEU A 142 11.84 10.85 5.16
C LEU A 142 13.27 10.29 5.18
N PRO A 143 14.29 11.12 5.45
CA PRO A 143 14.22 12.51 5.92
C PRO A 143 14.21 13.59 4.83
N GLU A 144 14.06 13.25 3.54
CA GLU A 144 14.07 14.23 2.46
C GLU A 144 12.81 15.12 2.47
N GLY A 145 12.98 16.45 2.33
CA GLY A 145 11.85 17.39 2.21
C GLY A 145 11.00 17.54 3.48
N LYS A 146 11.61 17.39 4.68
CA LYS A 146 10.96 17.52 5.99
C LYS A 146 10.06 18.76 6.13
N ALA A 147 10.55 19.93 5.70
CA ALA A 147 9.83 21.19 5.87
C ALA A 147 8.51 21.21 5.07
N GLU A 148 8.57 20.81 3.80
CA GLU A 148 7.42 20.72 2.92
C GLU A 148 6.44 19.64 3.39
N ILE A 149 6.93 18.46 3.77
CA ILE A 149 6.10 17.36 4.26
C ILE A 149 5.37 17.77 5.55
N LYS A 150 6.05 18.44 6.48
CA LYS A 150 5.44 18.93 7.71
C LYS A 150 4.33 19.94 7.42
N ALA A 151 4.54 20.83 6.45
CA ALA A 151 3.52 21.80 6.02
C ALA A 151 2.28 21.08 5.47
N TYR A 152 2.46 20.06 4.61
CA TYR A 152 1.36 19.24 4.11
C TYR A 152 0.62 18.49 5.23
N ALA A 153 1.34 17.82 6.12
CA ALA A 153 0.76 17.09 7.24
C ALA A 153 -0.04 18.02 8.16
N THR A 154 0.48 19.22 8.43
CA THR A 154 -0.21 20.23 9.25
C THR A 154 -1.48 20.74 8.55
N ALA A 155 -1.40 21.01 7.24
CA ALA A 155 -2.55 21.43 6.46
C ALA A 155 -3.64 20.35 6.41
N GLU A 156 -3.27 19.08 6.24
CA GLU A 156 -4.22 17.96 6.26
C GLU A 156 -4.80 17.75 7.65
N LEU A 157 -4.00 17.88 8.72
CA LEU A 157 -4.49 17.78 10.09
C LEU A 157 -5.58 18.82 10.38
N ASN A 158 -5.42 20.05 9.86
CA ASN A 158 -6.42 21.11 10.00
C ASN A 158 -7.71 20.85 9.21
N ARG A 159 -7.70 19.94 8.21
CA ARG A 159 -8.93 19.50 7.53
C ARG A 159 -9.77 18.56 8.39
N ASP A 160 -9.19 17.98 9.44
CA ASP A 160 -9.84 17.11 10.41
C ASP A 160 -10.56 15.88 9.79
N ALA A 161 -10.03 15.37 8.69
CA ALA A 161 -10.52 14.14 8.07
C ALA A 161 -10.12 12.92 8.92
N GLU A 162 -11.10 12.07 9.27
CA GLU A 162 -10.92 10.93 10.18
C GLU A 162 -9.81 9.98 9.72
N LEU A 163 -9.76 9.69 8.41
CA LEU A 163 -8.80 8.76 7.82
C LEU A 163 -7.35 9.27 7.92
N THR A 164 -7.12 10.57 7.74
CA THR A 164 -5.77 11.15 7.67
C THR A 164 -5.28 11.67 9.02
N ARG A 165 -6.16 11.91 9.99
CA ARG A 165 -5.82 12.49 11.30
C ARG A 165 -4.62 11.82 11.98
N TYR A 166 -4.65 10.49 12.12
CA TYR A 166 -3.58 9.76 12.80
C TYR A 166 -2.24 9.87 12.07
N ILE A 167 -2.24 9.67 10.75
CA ILE A 167 -0.99 9.69 9.97
C ILE A 167 -0.40 11.10 9.88
N SER A 168 -1.24 12.14 9.82
CA SER A 168 -0.79 13.53 9.88
C SER A 168 -0.08 13.82 11.20
N HIS A 169 -0.67 13.43 12.33
CA HIS A 169 -0.03 13.58 13.64
C HIS A 169 1.30 12.82 13.73
N ALA A 170 1.31 11.53 13.41
CA ALA A 170 2.51 10.70 13.47
C ALA A 170 3.64 11.26 12.58
N LEU A 171 3.31 11.79 11.41
CA LEU A 171 4.29 12.35 10.48
C LEU A 171 4.88 13.67 11.01
N ILE A 172 4.07 14.52 11.64
CA ILE A 172 4.54 15.75 12.29
C ILE A 172 5.50 15.42 13.44
N GLU A 173 5.12 14.48 14.30
CA GLU A 173 5.93 14.03 15.44
C GLU A 173 7.28 13.45 14.98
N GLU A 174 7.27 12.59 13.96
CA GLU A 174 8.49 12.00 13.38
C GLU A 174 9.43 13.09 12.83
N ILE A 175 8.89 14.09 12.13
CA ILE A 175 9.70 15.19 11.58
C ILE A 175 10.29 16.06 12.68
N ASP A 176 9.53 16.30 13.75
CA ASP A 176 10.01 17.06 14.91
C ASP A 176 11.12 16.33 15.65
N PHE A 177 10.98 15.01 15.83
CA PHE A 177 12.04 14.16 16.35
C PHE A 177 13.31 14.24 15.47
N LEU A 178 13.19 13.98 14.17
CA LEU A 178 14.31 14.00 13.21
C LEU A 178 14.96 15.38 13.01
N SER A 179 14.32 16.46 13.46
CA SER A 179 14.85 17.83 13.37
C SER A 179 15.55 18.29 14.65
N ASN A 180 15.34 17.61 15.77
CA ASN A 180 16.01 17.87 17.05
C ASN A 180 17.28 17.02 17.25
N GLU A 181 17.53 16.03 16.39
CA GLU A 181 18.74 15.17 16.42
C GLU A 181 19.90 15.70 15.55
N LEU A 182 19.77 16.89 14.96
CA LEU A 182 20.79 17.58 14.14
C LEU A 182 21.28 18.87 14.82
#